data_AF-A0A6I8VII2-F1
#
_entry.id   AF-A0A6I8VII2-F1
#
_cell.length_a   1.000
_cell.length_b   1.000
_cell.length_c   1.000
_cell.angle_alpha   90.00
_cell.angle_beta   90.00
_cell.angle_gamma   90.00
#
_symmetry.space_group_name_H-M   'P 1'
#
loop_
_entity.id
_entity.type
_entity.pdbx_description
1 polymer ?
#
loop_
_entity_poly.entity_id
_entity_poly.type
_entity_poly.pdbx_seq_one_letter_code
_entity_poly.pdbx_strand_id
1 'polypeptide(L)'
;MTRSYVFVENLRYMLYPYSPDQAIYFGYNFKMIGAHNKNESYMSGGSGYVLSREALRIFAEGLNDSTKCRQEDNSAEDVEMGRCLLNLDVKAGDSRDSKLRNRFYPLLPFDMLLSGNSGLDFWLYKYAYYSVRSCMDCLSEYPVAFHYVNPEQLYVFDFFNYDFQLVGKQKPEERLPQKIRPEDLVIPDYDNMFT
;
A
#
# COMPACT_ATOMS: atom_id res chain seq x y z
N MET A 1 -19.22 2.82 6.56
CA MET A 1 -18.62 4.17 6.65
C MET A 1 -17.14 4.02 6.33
N THR A 2 -16.65 4.69 5.29
CA THR A 2 -15.24 4.60 4.85
C THR A 2 -14.32 5.13 5.94
N ARG A 3 -13.23 4.41 6.24
CA ARG A 3 -12.24 4.77 7.27
C ARG A 3 -10.87 5.13 6.68
N SER A 4 -10.86 5.52 5.41
CA SER A 4 -9.64 5.74 4.65
C SER A 4 -9.74 7.03 3.86
N TYR A 5 -8.64 7.76 3.80
CA TYR A 5 -8.48 8.94 2.94
C TYR A 5 -7.43 8.63 1.88
N VAL A 6 -7.74 8.93 0.62
CA VAL A 6 -6.88 8.63 -0.53
C VAL A 6 -6.55 9.93 -1.27
N PHE A 7 -5.26 10.19 -1.45
CA PHE A 7 -4.74 11.28 -2.26
C PHE A 7 -4.62 10.79 -3.71
N VAL A 8 -5.63 11.07 -4.52
CA VAL A 8 -5.76 10.50 -5.87
C VAL A 8 -4.62 10.97 -6.79
N GLU A 9 -4.14 12.20 -6.62
CA GLU A 9 -2.99 12.79 -7.32
C GLU A 9 -1.71 12.01 -7.01
N ASN A 10 -1.48 11.70 -5.73
CA ASN A 10 -0.32 10.92 -5.30
C ASN A 10 -0.42 9.46 -5.76
N LEU A 11 -1.64 8.89 -5.79
CA LEU A 11 -1.88 7.57 -6.37
C LEU A 11 -1.52 7.53 -7.86
N ARG A 12 -1.98 8.51 -8.64
CA ARG A 12 -1.64 8.63 -10.06
C ARG A 12 -0.13 8.82 -10.27
N TYR A 13 0.50 9.66 -9.44
CA TYR A 13 1.95 9.88 -9.48
C TYR A 13 2.72 8.58 -9.18
N MET A 14 2.30 7.83 -8.16
CA MET A 14 2.88 6.52 -7.84
C MET A 14 2.75 5.53 -8.99
N LEU A 15 1.57 5.43 -9.59
CA LEU A 15 1.26 4.44 -10.62
C LEU A 15 1.83 4.81 -11.99
N TYR A 16 2.18 6.09 -12.20
CA TYR A 16 2.66 6.59 -13.48
C TYR A 16 3.75 5.73 -14.12
N PRO A 17 4.77 5.22 -13.40
CA PRO A 17 5.82 4.41 -13.99
C PRO A 17 5.36 3.08 -14.59
N TYR A 18 4.25 2.52 -14.11
CA TYR A 18 3.84 1.16 -14.41
C TYR A 18 2.92 1.07 -15.63
N SER A 19 3.03 -0.04 -16.37
CA SER A 19 2.06 -0.37 -17.41
C SER A 19 0.78 -0.95 -16.79
N PRO A 20 -0.42 -0.50 -17.21
CA PRO A 20 -1.67 -1.12 -16.77
C PRO A 20 -1.86 -2.57 -17.27
N ASP A 21 -1.09 -2.99 -18.28
CA ASP A 21 -1.09 -4.36 -18.84
C ASP A 21 -0.20 -5.33 -18.06
N GLN A 22 0.56 -4.84 -17.10
CA GLN A 22 1.34 -5.70 -16.22
C GLN A 22 0.44 -6.24 -15.11
N ALA A 23 0.42 -7.56 -14.89
CA ALA A 23 -0.29 -8.18 -13.78
C ALA A 23 0.37 -7.85 -12.43
N ILE A 24 0.03 -6.69 -11.86
CA ILE A 24 0.55 -6.18 -10.60
C ILE A 24 -0.53 -5.45 -9.79
N TYR A 25 -0.39 -5.46 -8.47
CA TYR A 25 -1.22 -4.69 -7.55
C TYR A 25 -0.38 -4.06 -6.43
N PHE A 26 -0.89 -3.00 -5.81
CA PHE A 26 -0.16 -2.20 -4.82
C PHE A 26 -1.05 -1.85 -3.62
N GLY A 27 -0.42 -1.67 -2.47
CA GLY A 27 -1.06 -1.28 -1.22
C GLY A 27 -0.01 -1.24 -0.11
N TYR A 28 -0.40 -1.47 1.14
CA TYR A 28 0.57 -1.70 2.22
C TYR A 28 0.90 -3.18 2.34
N ASN A 29 2.14 -3.58 2.04
CA ASN A 29 2.55 -4.97 2.06
C ASN A 29 2.61 -5.54 3.49
N PHE A 30 1.82 -6.57 3.77
CA PHE A 30 1.97 -7.45 4.91
C PHE A 30 2.57 -8.79 4.49
N LYS A 31 3.31 -9.43 5.40
CA LYS A 31 3.82 -10.80 5.26
C LYS A 31 2.65 -11.76 5.09
N MET A 32 2.72 -12.65 4.10
CA MET A 32 1.70 -13.69 3.95
C MET A 32 1.61 -14.54 5.22
N ILE A 33 0.40 -14.66 5.78
CA ILE A 33 0.17 -15.38 7.05
C ILE A 33 0.06 -16.88 6.76
N GLY A 34 0.86 -17.69 7.45
CA GLY A 34 0.81 -19.15 7.37
C GLY A 34 2.13 -19.78 6.91
N ALA A 35 2.07 -21.02 6.41
CA ALA A 35 3.23 -21.75 5.88
C ALA A 35 3.57 -21.29 4.45
N HIS A 36 3.96 -20.04 4.30
CA HIS A 36 4.29 -19.41 3.03
C HIS A 36 5.78 -19.11 2.93
N ASN A 37 6.29 -18.95 1.69
CA ASN A 37 7.67 -18.51 1.51
C ASN A 37 7.84 -17.10 2.07
N LYS A 38 9.06 -16.79 2.53
CA LYS A 38 9.36 -15.50 3.16
C LYS A 38 9.17 -14.30 2.23
N ASN A 39 9.05 -14.51 0.92
CA ASN A 39 8.93 -13.45 -0.09
C ASN A 39 7.50 -13.28 -0.64
N GLU A 40 6.49 -13.83 0.05
CA GLU A 40 5.09 -13.68 -0.33
C GLU A 40 4.42 -12.60 0.55
N SER A 41 3.68 -11.69 -0.09
CA SER A 41 2.98 -10.61 0.59
C SER A 41 1.54 -10.46 0.11
N TYR A 42 0.73 -9.84 0.95
CA TYR A 42 -0.61 -9.34 0.58
C TYR A 42 -0.73 -7.88 0.98
N MET A 43 -1.77 -7.20 0.50
CA MET A 43 -1.96 -5.78 0.80
C MET A 43 -2.98 -5.60 1.92
N SER A 44 -2.71 -4.71 2.87
CA SER A 44 -3.70 -4.35 3.90
C SER A 44 -5.01 -3.85 3.28
N GLY A 45 -6.15 -4.39 3.74
CA GLY A 45 -7.47 -3.90 3.36
C GLY A 45 -7.79 -2.51 3.92
N GLY A 46 -7.11 -2.07 4.98
CA GLY A 46 -7.40 -0.81 5.68
C GLY A 46 -7.19 0.42 4.79
N SER A 47 -5.96 0.67 4.36
CA SER A 47 -5.65 1.80 3.45
C SER A 47 -6.18 1.60 2.03
N GLY A 48 -6.76 0.43 1.75
CA GLY A 48 -7.08 -0.04 0.43
C GLY A 48 -5.85 -0.48 -0.36
N TYR A 49 -6.13 -1.07 -1.52
CA TYR A 49 -5.15 -1.53 -2.50
C TYR A 49 -5.68 -1.29 -3.92
N VAL A 50 -4.78 -1.26 -4.89
CA VAL A 50 -5.09 -0.97 -6.30
C VAL A 50 -4.57 -2.08 -7.18
N LEU A 51 -5.43 -2.56 -8.08
CA LEU A 51 -5.06 -3.55 -9.10
C LEU A 51 -4.84 -2.84 -10.43
N SER A 52 -3.82 -3.26 -11.16
CA SER A 52 -3.71 -2.97 -12.59
C SER A 52 -4.89 -3.55 -13.36
N ARG A 53 -5.09 -3.08 -14.59
CA ARG A 53 -6.15 -3.61 -15.47
C ARG A 53 -5.97 -5.10 -15.68
N GLU A 54 -4.73 -5.54 -15.94
CA GLU A 54 -4.45 -6.96 -16.16
C GLU A 54 -4.63 -7.80 -14.89
N ALA A 55 -4.18 -7.31 -13.73
CA ALA A 55 -4.43 -8.00 -12.46
C ALA A 55 -5.93 -8.20 -12.19
N LEU A 56 -6.75 -7.17 -12.44
CA LEU A 56 -8.20 -7.27 -12.25
C LEU A 56 -8.83 -8.26 -13.22
N ARG A 57 -8.40 -8.28 -14.49
CA ARG A 57 -8.87 -9.24 -15.49
C ARG A 57 -8.57 -10.67 -15.07
N ILE A 58 -7.32 -10.95 -14.71
CA ILE A 58 -6.86 -12.27 -14.25
C ILE A 58 -7.65 -12.70 -13.00
N PHE A 59 -7.81 -11.80 -12.02
CA PHE A 59 -8.60 -12.08 -10.83
C PHE A 59 -10.05 -12.44 -11.17
N ALA A 60 -10.73 -11.64 -12.00
CA ALA A 60 -12.12 -11.87 -12.35
C ALA A 60 -12.33 -13.21 -13.12
N GLU A 61 -11.39 -13.59 -13.97
CA GLU A 61 -11.43 -14.86 -14.71
C GLU A 61 -11.07 -16.06 -13.81
N GLY A 62 -10.17 -15.89 -12.86
CA GLY A 62 -9.70 -16.93 -11.95
C GLY A 62 -10.53 -17.11 -10.67
N LEU A 63 -11.40 -16.15 -10.33
CA LEU A 63 -12.12 -16.12 -9.04
C LEU A 63 -12.90 -17.40 -8.74
N ASN A 64 -13.47 -18.05 -9.75
CA ASN A 64 -14.28 -19.27 -9.58
C ASN A 64 -13.44 -20.56 -9.56
N ASP A 65 -12.14 -20.49 -9.79
CA ASP A 65 -11.25 -21.64 -9.66
C ASP A 65 -10.94 -21.87 -8.18
N SER A 66 -11.65 -22.82 -7.56
CA SER A 66 -11.49 -23.16 -6.14
C SER A 66 -10.12 -23.74 -5.79
N THR A 67 -9.30 -24.13 -6.78
CA THR A 67 -7.91 -24.55 -6.56
C THR A 67 -6.96 -23.37 -6.38
N LYS A 68 -7.37 -22.18 -6.83
CA LYS A 68 -6.58 -20.94 -6.79
C LYS A 68 -7.12 -19.96 -5.77
N CYS A 69 -8.45 -19.80 -5.73
CA CYS A 69 -9.14 -18.79 -4.95
C CYS A 69 -10.19 -19.46 -4.07
N ARG A 70 -10.06 -19.22 -2.77
CA ARG A 70 -10.94 -19.80 -1.76
C ARG A 70 -12.35 -19.22 -1.86
N GLN A 71 -13.37 -20.06 -1.70
CA GLN A 71 -14.77 -19.66 -1.89
C GLN A 71 -15.53 -19.42 -0.57
N GLU A 72 -14.98 -19.80 0.58
CA GLU A 72 -15.65 -19.60 1.86
C GLU A 72 -15.44 -18.18 2.42
N ASP A 73 -16.51 -17.58 2.90
CA ASP A 73 -16.53 -16.23 3.49
C ASP A 73 -16.33 -16.26 5.03
N ASN A 74 -15.21 -16.82 5.48
CA ASN A 74 -14.91 -16.93 6.92
C ASN A 74 -13.46 -16.56 7.27
N SER A 75 -12.77 -15.83 6.39
CA SER A 75 -11.40 -15.34 6.57
C SER A 75 -11.34 -13.86 6.26
N ALA A 76 -10.21 -13.23 6.58
CA ALA A 76 -9.98 -11.83 6.25
C ALA A 76 -9.87 -11.67 4.72
N GLU A 77 -10.70 -10.78 4.17
CA GLU A 77 -10.80 -10.55 2.73
C GLU A 77 -9.45 -10.22 2.09
N ASP A 78 -8.66 -9.36 2.73
CA ASP A 78 -7.37 -8.90 2.20
C ASP A 78 -6.31 -10.02 2.15
N VAL A 79 -6.34 -10.93 3.12
CA VAL A 79 -5.52 -12.15 3.13
C VAL A 79 -5.93 -13.09 2.00
N GLU A 80 -7.23 -13.35 1.83
CA GLU A 80 -7.70 -14.25 0.77
C GLU A 80 -7.52 -13.65 -0.63
N MET A 81 -7.71 -12.33 -0.78
CA MET A 81 -7.39 -11.59 -1.99
C MET A 81 -5.90 -11.76 -2.35
N GLY A 82 -5.01 -11.56 -1.39
CA GLY A 82 -3.57 -11.76 -1.59
C GLY A 82 -3.20 -13.19 -2.00
N ARG A 83 -3.78 -14.20 -1.34
CA ARG A 83 -3.55 -15.61 -1.67
C ARG A 83 -4.06 -15.95 -3.08
N CYS A 84 -5.26 -15.51 -3.43
CA CYS A 84 -5.85 -15.72 -4.74
C CYS A 84 -4.99 -15.08 -5.83
N LEU A 85 -4.61 -13.80 -5.68
CA LEU A 85 -3.74 -13.09 -6.62
C LEU A 85 -2.37 -13.77 -6.77
N LEU A 86 -1.76 -14.21 -5.68
CA LEU A 86 -0.51 -14.96 -5.70
C LEU A 86 -0.65 -16.27 -6.52
N ASN A 87 -1.70 -17.05 -6.25
CA ASN A 87 -1.95 -18.31 -6.94
C ASN A 87 -2.27 -18.14 -8.44
N LEU A 88 -2.76 -16.95 -8.82
CA LEU A 88 -3.02 -16.52 -10.20
C LEU A 88 -1.82 -15.81 -10.84
N ASP A 89 -0.63 -15.87 -10.23
CA ASP A 89 0.61 -15.29 -10.74
C ASP A 89 0.57 -13.75 -10.90
N VAL A 90 -0.27 -13.06 -10.12
CA VAL A 90 -0.30 -11.59 -10.04
C VAL A 90 0.75 -11.10 -9.03
N LYS A 91 1.62 -10.19 -9.47
CA LYS A 91 2.73 -9.69 -8.65
C LYS A 91 2.25 -8.72 -7.56
N ALA A 92 2.70 -8.92 -6.32
CA ALA A 92 2.56 -7.93 -5.25
C ALA A 92 3.66 -6.86 -5.38
N GLY A 93 3.31 -5.65 -5.79
CA GLY A 93 4.27 -4.58 -6.03
C GLY A 93 4.79 -3.89 -4.78
N ASP A 94 5.93 -3.21 -4.90
CA ASP A 94 6.46 -2.31 -3.87
C ASP A 94 5.87 -0.91 -4.06
N SER A 95 5.07 -0.48 -3.08
CA SER A 95 4.44 0.84 -3.08
C SER A 95 5.27 1.91 -2.38
N ARG A 96 6.47 1.60 -1.88
CA ARG A 96 7.36 2.59 -1.23
C ARG A 96 7.90 3.59 -2.25
N ASP A 97 8.30 4.76 -1.77
CA ASP A 97 8.99 5.76 -2.59
C ASP A 97 10.50 5.46 -2.74
N SER A 98 11.22 6.32 -3.46
CA SER A 98 12.66 6.15 -3.71
C SER A 98 13.53 6.24 -2.45
N LYS A 99 12.97 6.67 -1.31
CA LYS A 99 13.63 6.69 0.01
C LYS A 99 13.16 5.52 0.88
N LEU A 100 12.47 4.54 0.30
CA LEU A 100 11.90 3.37 0.96
C LEU A 100 10.84 3.72 2.03
N ARG A 101 10.15 4.86 1.89
CA ARG A 101 9.04 5.23 2.76
C ARG A 101 7.73 4.74 2.17
N ASN A 102 6.87 4.19 3.02
CA ASN A 102 5.55 3.70 2.61
C ASN A 102 4.71 4.84 2.01
N ARG A 103 3.79 4.49 1.11
CA ARG A 103 2.80 5.45 0.58
C ARG A 103 1.38 5.09 0.99
N PHE A 104 1.09 3.81 1.18
CA PHE A 104 -0.12 3.36 1.87
C PHE A 104 0.21 3.21 3.34
N TYR A 105 -0.73 3.52 4.22
CA TYR A 105 -0.55 3.38 5.66
C TYR A 105 -1.82 2.81 6.29
N PRO A 106 -1.74 1.65 6.98
CA PRO A 106 -2.89 1.06 7.66
C PRO A 106 -3.24 1.79 8.98
N LEU A 107 -2.75 3.02 9.14
CA LEU A 107 -2.81 3.85 10.33
C LEU A 107 -2.96 5.33 9.95
N LEU A 108 -3.13 6.19 10.96
CA LEU A 108 -3.15 7.64 10.78
C LEU A 108 -1.72 8.20 10.64
N PRO A 109 -1.55 9.39 10.05
CA PRO A 109 -0.21 9.97 9.88
C PRO A 109 0.58 10.10 11.19
N PHE A 110 -0.10 10.48 12.29
CA PHE A 110 0.57 10.72 13.56
C PHE A 110 1.15 9.44 14.19
N ASP A 111 0.60 8.27 13.89
CA ASP A 111 1.11 6.98 14.39
C ASP A 111 2.53 6.69 13.84
N MET A 112 2.81 7.18 12.63
CA MET A 112 4.11 7.02 11.96
C MET A 112 5.07 8.18 12.22
N LEU A 113 4.57 9.37 12.54
CA LEU A 113 5.40 10.53 12.88
C LEU A 113 5.94 10.46 14.31
N LEU A 114 5.13 9.93 15.24
CA LEU A 114 5.43 9.93 16.67
C LEU A 114 5.90 8.54 17.12
N SER A 115 7.22 8.36 17.23
CA SER A 115 7.84 7.09 17.63
C SER A 115 7.44 6.58 19.02
N GLY A 116 6.82 7.42 19.85
CA GLY A 116 6.33 7.05 21.19
C GLY A 116 4.93 6.43 21.22
N ASN A 117 4.20 6.43 20.09
CA ASN A 117 2.81 5.98 20.07
C ASN A 117 2.65 4.46 19.98
N SER A 118 3.71 3.73 19.66
CA SER A 118 3.64 2.27 19.47
C SER A 118 4.97 1.62 19.84
N GLY A 119 4.92 0.65 20.77
CA GLY A 119 6.06 -0.21 21.08
C GLY A 119 6.41 -1.15 19.93
N LEU A 120 7.56 -1.82 20.01
CA LEU A 120 7.98 -2.81 19.01
C LEU A 120 7.10 -4.08 19.00
N ASP A 121 6.31 -4.29 20.05
CA ASP A 121 5.29 -5.32 20.18
C ASP A 121 3.99 -4.98 19.42
N PHE A 122 3.89 -3.76 18.88
CA PHE A 122 2.75 -3.35 18.10
C PHE A 122 2.62 -4.16 16.80
N TRP A 123 1.41 -4.61 16.51
CA TRP A 123 1.12 -5.58 15.44
C TRP A 123 1.69 -5.18 14.08
N LEU A 124 1.74 -3.88 13.77
CA LEU A 124 2.27 -3.39 12.50
C LEU A 124 3.71 -3.86 12.26
N TYR A 125 4.57 -3.78 13.28
CA TYR A 125 5.96 -4.21 13.16
C TYR A 125 6.07 -5.72 12.92
N LYS A 126 5.15 -6.51 13.46
CA LYS A 126 5.11 -7.96 13.23
C LYS A 126 4.69 -8.31 11.81
N TYR A 127 3.60 -7.70 11.34
CA TYR A 127 2.95 -8.08 10.09
C TYR A 127 3.53 -7.39 8.84
N ALA A 128 4.16 -6.22 8.96
CA ALA A 128 4.71 -5.52 7.80
C ALA A 128 5.69 -6.39 7.01
N TYR A 129 5.61 -6.35 5.69
CA TYR A 129 6.55 -7.08 4.82
C TYR A 129 7.91 -6.37 4.79
N TYR A 130 7.87 -5.03 4.70
CA TYR A 130 9.03 -4.17 4.79
C TYR A 130 9.18 -3.56 6.18
N SER A 131 10.42 -3.32 6.61
CA SER A 131 10.79 -2.77 7.90
C SER A 131 10.14 -1.41 8.11
N VAL A 132 9.32 -1.34 9.16
CA VAL A 132 8.59 -0.14 9.52
C VAL A 132 9.48 0.79 10.32
N ARG A 133 9.34 2.08 10.05
CA ARG A 133 10.01 3.13 10.83
C ARG A 133 8.97 4.17 11.23
N SER A 134 8.97 4.53 12.51
CA SER A 134 8.25 5.70 13.01
C SER A 134 9.25 6.81 13.34
N CYS A 135 9.16 7.93 12.63
CA CYS A 135 10.02 9.09 12.79
C CYS A 135 9.44 10.31 12.05
N MET A 136 9.93 11.51 12.38
CA MET A 136 9.45 12.76 11.78
C MET A 136 9.64 12.84 10.27
N ASP A 137 10.64 12.16 9.72
CA ASP A 137 10.97 12.10 8.29
C ASP A 137 10.61 10.76 7.62
N CYS A 138 9.87 9.89 8.31
CA CYS A 138 9.52 8.54 7.84
C CYS A 138 8.30 8.51 6.90
N LEU A 139 7.50 9.58 6.87
CA LEU A 139 6.38 9.68 5.93
C LEU A 139 6.89 10.07 4.54
N SER A 140 6.34 9.42 3.51
CA SER A 140 6.58 9.86 2.13
C SER A 140 6.16 11.32 1.94
N GLU A 141 6.87 12.05 1.07
CA GLU A 141 6.39 13.37 0.62
C GLU A 141 5.08 13.25 -0.19
N TYR A 142 4.83 12.09 -0.78
CA TYR A 142 3.65 11.81 -1.60
C TYR A 142 2.91 10.56 -1.09
N PRO A 143 2.33 10.61 0.13
CA PRO A 143 1.55 9.49 0.66
C PRO A 143 0.29 9.31 -0.18
N VAL A 144 -0.11 8.07 -0.40
CA VAL A 144 -1.27 7.69 -1.21
C VAL A 144 -2.52 7.51 -0.35
N ALA A 145 -2.42 6.84 0.79
CA ALA A 145 -3.59 6.58 1.62
C ALA A 145 -3.25 6.38 3.10
N PHE A 146 -4.19 6.80 3.96
CA PHE A 146 -4.18 6.52 5.40
C PHE A 146 -5.48 5.84 5.80
N HIS A 147 -5.43 4.99 6.83
CA HIS A 147 -6.58 4.31 7.42
C HIS A 147 -6.88 4.85 8.83
N TYR A 148 -8.02 4.44 9.40
CA TYR A 148 -8.61 4.98 10.63
C TYR A 148 -8.95 6.47 10.57
N VAL A 149 -9.13 7.00 9.36
CA VAL A 149 -9.59 8.38 9.16
C VAL A 149 -11.08 8.46 9.47
N ASN A 150 -11.43 9.24 10.49
CA ASN A 150 -12.83 9.50 10.86
C ASN A 150 -13.45 10.60 9.95
N PRO A 151 -14.78 10.75 9.94
CA PRO A 151 -15.45 11.71 9.07
C PRO A 151 -14.96 13.15 9.25
N GLU A 152 -14.70 13.59 10.48
CA GLU A 152 -14.20 14.93 10.78
C GLU A 152 -12.80 15.15 10.21
N GLN A 153 -11.93 14.14 10.29
CA GLN A 153 -10.59 14.18 9.73
C GLN A 153 -10.61 14.27 8.21
N LEU A 154 -11.58 13.68 7.50
CA LEU A 154 -11.70 13.82 6.04
C LEU A 154 -11.73 15.30 5.62
N TYR A 155 -12.53 16.11 6.30
CA TYR A 155 -12.60 17.57 6.06
C TYR A 155 -11.29 18.28 6.41
N VAL A 156 -10.60 17.83 7.46
CA VAL A 156 -9.29 18.39 7.84
C VAL A 156 -8.23 18.09 6.77
N PHE A 157 -8.19 16.85 6.27
CA PHE A 157 -7.33 16.48 5.15
C PHE A 157 -7.65 17.35 3.92
N ASP A 158 -8.91 17.42 3.49
CA ASP A 158 -9.29 18.23 2.33
C ASP A 158 -8.91 19.70 2.49
N PHE A 159 -9.18 20.30 3.65
CA PHE A 159 -8.79 21.68 3.92
C PHE A 159 -7.28 21.87 3.77
N PHE A 160 -6.45 21.02 4.39
CA PHE A 160 -5.00 21.19 4.32
C PHE A 160 -4.39 20.87 2.96
N ASN A 161 -5.08 20.06 2.14
CA ASN A 161 -4.59 19.64 0.83
C ASN A 161 -5.02 20.58 -0.30
N TYR A 162 -6.24 21.09 -0.26
CA TYR A 162 -6.84 21.81 -1.40
C TYR A 162 -7.13 23.28 -1.10
N ASP A 163 -7.51 23.63 0.13
CA ASP A 163 -7.93 25.00 0.48
C ASP A 163 -6.82 25.82 1.14
N PHE A 164 -6.02 25.18 1.99
CA PHE A 164 -5.02 25.85 2.80
C PHE A 164 -3.86 26.37 1.95
N GLN A 165 -3.57 27.67 2.12
CA GLN A 165 -2.43 28.32 1.48
C GLN A 165 -1.51 28.93 2.55
N LEU A 166 -0.27 28.45 2.59
CA LEU A 166 0.76 29.02 3.45
C LEU A 166 1.56 30.06 2.66
N VAL A 167 1.55 31.31 3.14
CA VAL A 167 2.32 32.41 2.55
C VAL A 167 3.81 32.05 2.50
N GLY A 168 4.43 32.21 1.33
CA GLY A 168 5.87 32.00 1.14
C GLY A 168 6.32 30.54 0.97
N LYS A 169 5.42 29.55 1.04
CA LYS A 169 5.78 28.15 0.79
C LYS A 169 5.95 27.91 -0.71
N GLN A 170 7.19 27.69 -1.14
CA GLN A 170 7.47 27.26 -2.51
C GLN A 170 6.99 25.82 -2.71
N LYS A 171 6.27 25.58 -3.81
CA LYS A 171 5.91 24.21 -4.21
C LYS A 171 7.15 23.52 -4.77
N PRO A 172 7.41 22.25 -4.42
CA PRO A 172 8.48 21.49 -5.06
C PRO A 172 8.23 21.40 -6.56
N GLU A 173 9.30 21.40 -7.35
CA GLU A 173 9.20 21.11 -8.79
C GLU A 173 8.88 19.62 -8.97
N GLU A 174 7.65 19.32 -9.36
CA GLU A 174 7.18 17.95 -9.58
C GLU A 174 7.62 17.46 -10.97
N ARG A 175 8.33 16.34 -11.01
CA ARG A 175 8.71 15.66 -12.25
C ARG A 175 8.15 14.26 -12.26
N LEU A 176 7.52 13.88 -13.37
CA LEU A 176 7.00 12.53 -13.51
C LEU A 176 8.14 11.51 -13.42
N PRO A 177 7.98 10.41 -12.66
CA PRO A 177 9.01 9.39 -12.60
C PRO A 177 9.12 8.68 -13.95
N GLN A 178 10.29 8.08 -14.22
CA GLN A 178 10.51 7.37 -15.48
C GLN A 178 9.61 6.14 -15.58
N LYS A 179 9.18 5.80 -16.80
CA LYS A 179 8.43 4.57 -17.07
C LYS A 179 9.32 3.36 -16.81
N ILE A 180 8.76 2.33 -16.17
CA ILE A 180 9.41 1.06 -15.90
C ILE A 180 8.92 0.07 -16.97
N ARG A 181 9.86 -0.56 -17.68
CA ARG A 181 9.51 -1.65 -18.59
C ARG A 181 9.25 -2.92 -17.78
N PRO A 182 8.34 -3.83 -18.21
CA PRO A 182 8.03 -5.05 -17.46
C PRO A 182 9.26 -5.90 -17.09
N GLU A 183 10.27 -5.94 -17.98
CA GLU A 183 11.54 -6.64 -17.76
C GLU A 183 12.48 -5.97 -16.75
N ASP A 184 12.32 -4.67 -16.51
CA ASP A 184 13.14 -3.90 -15.57
C ASP A 184 12.50 -3.81 -14.17
N LEU A 185 11.28 -4.36 -14.00
CA LEU A 185 10.58 -4.35 -12.72
C LEU A 185 11.32 -5.24 -11.71
N VAL A 186 11.82 -4.60 -10.66
CA VAL A 186 12.37 -5.29 -9.49
C VAL A 186 11.46 -5.05 -8.29
N ILE A 187 11.01 -6.14 -7.66
CA ILE A 187 10.29 -6.11 -6.39
C ILE A 187 11.27 -6.58 -5.32
N PRO A 188 11.68 -5.73 -4.36
CA PRO A 188 12.63 -6.11 -3.33
C PRO A 188 12.09 -7.22 -2.43
N ASP A 189 12.99 -8.11 -2.01
CA ASP A 189 12.72 -9.14 -1.00
C ASP A 189 12.28 -8.52 0.34
N TYR A 190 11.62 -9.31 1.18
CA TYR A 190 11.25 -8.89 2.52
C TYR A 190 12.51 -8.51 3.32
N ASP A 191 12.43 -7.42 4.08
CA ASP A 191 13.53 -6.95 4.93
C ASP A 191 13.11 -6.81 6.40
N ASN A 192 11.86 -7.15 6.74
CA ASN A 192 11.36 -7.05 8.10
C ASN A 192 11.80 -8.24 8.97
N MET A 193 12.67 -7.94 9.94
CA MET A 193 13.27 -8.89 10.88
C MET A 193 12.45 -9.16 12.15
N PHE A 194 11.36 -8.41 12.38
CA PHE A 194 10.47 -8.66 13.54
C PHE A 194 9.66 -9.95 13.33
N THR A 195 9.54 -10.77 14.38
CA THR A 195 8.85 -12.07 14.37
C THR A 195 7.55 -12.05 15.15
#